data_AF-A0A2W4JDB6-F1
#
_entry.id   AF-A0A2W4JDB6-F1
#
_cell.length_a   1.000
_cell.length_b   1.000
_cell.length_c   1.000
_cell.angle_alpha   90.00
_cell.angle_beta   90.00
_cell.angle_gamma   90.00
#
_symmetry.space_group_name_H-M   'P 1'
#
loop_
_entity.id
_entity.type
_entity.pdbx_description
1 polymer ?
#
loop_
_entity_poly.entity_id
_entity_poly.type
_entity_poly.pdbx_seq_one_letter_code
_entity_poly.pdbx_strand_id
1 'polypeptide(L)'
;MNALSIAFRVLRVDRRTRTSAFLTAVGVAVATSLVLLLLGLPYAVDAREERVAWQNKAEQTLVDQRQDAPALIKISTDRFGDQEIGRLDVALTGKGRLDLPPGVTRLPGPGESLVSPALAELIDKQPASSLGERFGKVVGYIGSAGLRHDDQLFA
;
A
#
# COMPACT_ATOMS: atom_id res chain seq x y z
N MET A 1 28.27 28.86 -37.31
CA MET A 1 26.92 28.75 -37.92
C MET A 1 26.30 27.45 -37.43
N ASN A 2 25.26 27.51 -36.59
CA ASN A 2 24.72 26.30 -35.94
C ASN A 2 23.76 25.56 -36.87
N ALA A 3 23.98 24.26 -37.06
CA ALA A 3 23.17 23.40 -37.93
C ALA A 3 21.65 23.46 -37.61
N LEU A 4 21.32 23.61 -36.32
CA LEU A 4 19.94 23.81 -35.84
C LEU A 4 19.25 25.05 -36.44
N SER A 5 20.00 26.14 -36.66
CA SER A 5 19.43 27.39 -37.19
C SER A 5 19.08 27.30 -38.68
N ILE A 6 19.84 26.51 -39.46
CA ILE A 6 19.55 26.26 -40.87
C ILE A 6 18.39 25.29 -41.02
N ALA A 7 18.35 24.23 -40.19
CA ALA A 7 17.23 23.30 -40.14
C ALA A 7 15.91 24.01 -39.82
N PHE A 8 15.89 24.91 -38.81
CA PHE A 8 14.70 25.68 -38.45
C PHE A 8 14.23 26.63 -39.55
N ARG A 9 15.17 27.18 -40.34
CA ARG A 9 14.86 28.12 -41.42
C ARG A 9 14.26 27.43 -42.64
N VAL A 10 14.79 26.26 -43.01
CA VAL A 10 14.24 25.42 -44.08
C VAL A 10 12.86 24.88 -43.70
N LEU A 11 12.69 24.48 -42.44
CA LEU A 11 11.41 24.01 -41.93
C LEU A 11 10.33 25.11 -41.90
N ARG A 12 10.70 26.41 -41.90
CA ARG A 12 9.73 27.52 -41.85
C ARG A 12 9.16 27.89 -43.23
N VAL A 13 9.91 27.62 -44.30
CA VAL A 13 9.60 28.07 -45.68
C VAL A 13 8.67 27.09 -46.40
N ASP A 14 8.77 25.79 -46.14
CA ASP A 14 8.03 24.78 -46.89
C ASP A 14 6.80 24.25 -46.12
N ARG A 15 5.60 24.56 -46.63
CA ARG A 15 4.31 24.19 -46.01
C ARG A 15 4.17 22.68 -45.82
N ARG A 16 4.68 21.89 -46.75
CA ARG A 16 4.55 20.42 -46.74
C ARG A 16 5.44 19.76 -45.68
N THR A 17 6.63 20.33 -45.49
CA THR A 17 7.59 19.91 -44.45
C THR A 17 7.12 20.32 -43.06
N ARG A 18 6.37 21.42 -42.93
CA ARG A 18 5.74 21.83 -41.66
C ARG A 18 4.64 20.90 -41.22
N THR A 19 3.78 20.44 -42.14
CA THR A 19 2.69 19.53 -41.80
C THR A 19 3.20 18.16 -41.36
N SER A 20 4.23 17.61 -42.03
CA SER A 20 4.82 16.33 -41.62
C SER A 20 5.51 16.44 -40.26
N ALA A 21 6.29 17.49 -40.03
CA ALA A 21 6.94 17.73 -38.74
C ALA A 21 5.92 17.99 -37.61
N PHE A 22 4.81 18.64 -37.90
CA PHE A 22 3.73 18.83 -36.93
C PHE A 22 3.03 17.51 -36.59
N LEU A 23 2.71 16.67 -37.58
CA LEU A 23 2.10 15.36 -37.35
C LEU A 23 2.99 14.44 -36.52
N THR A 24 4.30 14.40 -36.79
CA THR A 24 5.23 13.59 -36.00
C THR A 24 5.39 14.12 -34.58
N ALA A 25 5.47 15.44 -34.40
CA ALA A 25 5.51 16.06 -33.08
C ALA A 25 4.25 15.74 -32.25
N VAL A 26 3.06 15.79 -32.87
CA VAL A 26 1.80 15.42 -32.22
C VAL A 26 1.80 13.94 -31.85
N GLY A 27 2.23 13.05 -32.76
CA GLY A 27 2.31 11.62 -32.48
C GLY A 27 3.24 11.29 -31.30
N VAL A 28 4.42 11.91 -31.25
CA VAL A 28 5.36 11.76 -30.13
C VAL A 28 4.74 12.31 -28.84
N ALA A 29 4.11 13.50 -28.88
CA ALA A 29 3.48 14.08 -27.70
C ALA A 29 2.37 13.19 -27.13
N VAL A 30 1.55 12.58 -27.98
CA VAL A 30 0.49 11.65 -27.56
C VAL A 30 1.10 10.38 -26.96
N ALA A 31 2.09 9.78 -27.62
CA ALA A 31 2.76 8.58 -27.11
C ALA A 31 3.44 8.84 -25.76
N THR A 32 4.18 9.94 -25.62
CA THR A 32 4.81 10.33 -24.36
C THR A 32 3.80 10.64 -23.28
N SER A 33 2.68 11.31 -23.60
CA SER A 33 1.61 11.58 -22.63
C SER A 33 0.98 10.30 -22.11
N LEU A 34 0.78 9.31 -22.98
CA LEU A 34 0.22 8.01 -22.61
C LEU A 34 1.18 7.20 -21.74
N VAL A 35 2.48 7.25 -22.04
CA VAL A 35 3.53 6.65 -21.21
C VAL A 35 3.64 7.33 -19.84
N LEU A 36 3.61 8.67 -19.80
CA LEU A 36 3.61 9.43 -18.54
C LEU A 36 2.36 9.17 -17.70
N LEU A 37 1.19 9.03 -18.34
CA LEU A 37 -0.05 8.65 -17.66
C LEU A 37 0.07 7.26 -17.02
N LEU A 38 0.56 6.28 -17.78
CA LEU A 38 0.79 4.92 -17.25
C LEU A 38 1.83 4.89 -16.13
N LEU A 39 2.90 5.69 -16.26
CA LEU A 39 3.91 5.87 -15.22
C LEU A 39 3.36 6.58 -13.99
N GLY A 40 2.42 7.51 -14.15
CA GLY A 40 1.85 8.32 -13.05
C GLY A 40 0.83 7.58 -12.18
N LEU A 41 0.20 6.53 -12.70
CA LEU A 41 -0.77 5.69 -11.98
C LEU A 41 -0.26 5.19 -10.60
N PRO A 42 0.95 4.60 -10.48
CA PRO A 42 1.46 4.17 -9.18
C PRO A 42 1.74 5.33 -8.23
N TYR A 43 2.28 6.46 -8.70
CA TYR A 43 2.69 7.57 -7.83
C TYR A 43 1.52 8.37 -7.24
N ALA A 44 0.34 8.31 -7.85
CA ALA A 44 -0.86 8.95 -7.29
C ALA A 44 -1.32 8.32 -5.96
N VAL A 45 -0.75 7.18 -5.55
CA VAL A 45 -1.14 6.40 -4.37
C VAL A 45 -0.10 6.49 -3.24
N ASP A 46 1.04 7.17 -3.46
CA ASP A 46 2.22 7.10 -2.58
C ASP A 46 1.97 7.49 -1.12
N ALA A 47 1.18 8.53 -0.86
CA ALA A 47 0.89 8.95 0.51
C ALA A 47 0.03 7.92 1.29
N ARG A 48 -0.63 7.00 0.60
CA ARG A 48 -1.37 5.88 1.20
C ARG A 48 -0.48 4.66 1.37
N GLU A 49 0.40 4.39 0.40
CA GLU A 49 1.35 3.27 0.41
C GLU A 49 2.32 3.33 1.60
N GLU A 50 2.80 4.51 2.00
CA GLU A 50 3.74 4.61 3.13
C GLU A 50 3.11 4.14 4.46
N ARG A 51 1.79 4.32 4.64
CA ARG A 51 1.04 3.82 5.81
C ARG A 51 0.80 2.31 5.79
N VAL A 52 0.81 1.68 4.61
CA VAL A 52 0.66 0.22 4.48
C VAL A 52 1.94 -0.51 4.14
N ALA A 53 3.04 0.20 3.92
CA ALA A 53 4.32 -0.41 3.61
C ALA A 53 4.75 -1.41 4.68
N TRP A 54 4.36 -1.19 5.94
CA TRP A 54 4.61 -2.14 7.04
C TRP A 54 3.75 -3.41 6.92
N GLN A 55 2.50 -3.32 6.43
CA GLN A 55 1.64 -4.47 6.14
C GLN A 55 2.18 -5.26 4.93
N ASN A 56 2.66 -4.58 3.89
CA ASN A 56 3.23 -5.23 2.69
C ASN A 56 4.59 -5.90 2.99
N LYS A 57 5.43 -5.30 3.84
CA LYS A 57 6.70 -5.90 4.29
C LYS A 57 6.47 -7.18 5.12
N ALA A 58 5.39 -7.23 5.90
CA ALA A 58 5.00 -8.45 6.59
C ALA A 58 4.65 -9.59 5.61
N GLU A 59 4.05 -9.27 4.47
CA GLU A 59 3.78 -10.23 3.38
C GLU A 59 5.09 -10.75 2.77
N GLN A 60 6.06 -9.87 2.53
CA GLN A 60 7.36 -10.25 1.99
C GLN A 60 8.18 -11.09 2.99
N THR A 61 8.00 -10.88 4.29
CA THR A 61 8.67 -11.66 5.35
C THR A 61 8.19 -13.12 5.38
N LEU A 62 6.94 -13.40 4.99
CA LEU A 62 6.44 -14.77 4.81
C LEU A 62 7.17 -15.51 3.68
N VAL A 63 7.50 -14.79 2.61
CA VAL A 63 8.18 -15.35 1.43
C VAL A 63 9.67 -15.53 1.69
N ASP A 64 10.27 -14.61 2.45
CA ASP A 64 11.71 -14.56 2.75
C ASP A 64 12.00 -15.10 4.16
N GLN A 65 11.52 -16.32 4.48
CA GLN A 65 11.81 -17.01 5.76
C GLN A 65 13.32 -17.17 5.98
N ARG A 66 13.95 -16.11 6.50
CA ARG A 66 15.33 -16.12 6.96
C ARG A 66 15.36 -16.81 8.32
N GLN A 67 16.28 -17.76 8.46
CA GLN A 67 16.41 -18.62 9.64
C GLN A 67 16.69 -17.86 10.97
N ASP A 68 16.94 -16.55 10.91
CA ASP A 68 17.20 -15.66 12.06
C ASP A 68 16.20 -14.49 12.20
N ALA A 69 14.98 -14.59 11.65
CA ALA A 69 13.98 -13.53 11.82
C ALA A 69 13.50 -13.41 13.29
N PRO A 70 13.39 -12.18 13.85
CA PRO A 70 12.98 -11.94 15.25
C PRO A 70 11.52 -12.26 15.55
N ALA A 71 10.71 -12.39 14.49
CA ALA A 71 9.30 -12.75 14.58
C ALA A 71 8.88 -13.49 13.30
N LEU A 72 7.96 -14.44 13.47
CA LEU A 72 7.17 -15.00 12.40
C LEU A 72 5.93 -14.13 12.25
N ILE A 73 5.67 -13.67 11.04
CA ILE A 73 4.49 -12.86 10.73
C ILE A 73 3.65 -13.64 9.75
N LYS A 74 2.33 -13.70 9.97
CA LYS A 74 1.38 -14.31 9.06
C LYS A 74 0.26 -13.33 8.77
N ILE A 75 0.09 -13.00 7.49
CA ILE A 75 -1.05 -12.23 7.02
C ILE A 75 -2.14 -13.21 6.61
N SER A 76 -3.35 -12.96 7.07
CA SER A 76 -4.54 -13.68 6.66
C SER A 76 -5.68 -12.70 6.47
N THR A 77 -6.59 -13.08 5.59
CA THR A 77 -7.84 -12.36 5.40
C THR A 77 -8.94 -13.20 6.02
N ASP A 78 -9.68 -12.60 6.93
CA ASP A 78 -10.87 -13.16 7.52
C ASP A 78 -12.12 -12.50 6.90
N ARG A 79 -13.28 -13.16 6.97
CA ARG A 79 -14.56 -12.62 6.54
C ARG A 79 -15.61 -12.75 7.64
N PHE A 80 -16.46 -11.74 7.70
CA PHE A 80 -17.66 -11.75 8.53
C PHE A 80 -18.83 -11.14 7.73
N GLY A 81 -19.76 -12.00 7.31
CA GLY A 81 -20.81 -11.60 6.37
C GLY A 81 -20.23 -11.13 5.04
N ASP A 82 -20.55 -9.89 4.66
CA ASP A 82 -20.05 -9.23 3.44
C ASP A 82 -18.78 -8.39 3.69
N GLN A 83 -18.22 -8.47 4.90
CA GLN A 83 -17.08 -7.66 5.28
C GLN A 83 -15.79 -8.49 5.33
N GLU A 84 -14.73 -7.89 4.80
CA GLU A 84 -13.39 -8.43 4.80
C GLU A 84 -12.57 -7.82 5.95
N ILE A 85 -11.95 -8.66 6.77
CA ILE A 85 -11.16 -8.28 7.92
C ILE A 85 -9.71 -8.71 7.67
N GLY A 86 -8.80 -7.75 7.58
CA GLY A 86 -7.38 -8.07 7.50
C GLY A 86 -6.86 -8.50 8.86
N ARG A 87 -6.02 -9.54 8.90
CA ARG A 87 -5.44 -10.06 10.13
C ARG A 87 -3.94 -10.28 9.97
N LEU A 88 -3.15 -9.80 10.91
CA LEU A 88 -1.71 -9.98 10.96
C LEU A 88 -1.32 -10.64 12.28
N ASP A 89 -1.09 -11.95 12.24
CA ASP A 89 -0.62 -12.72 13.39
C ASP A 89 0.91 -12.59 13.50
N VAL A 90 1.38 -12.18 14.67
CA VAL A 90 2.82 -12.11 14.98
C VAL A 90 3.16 -13.12 16.07
N ALA A 91 4.15 -13.97 15.80
CA ALA A 91 4.74 -14.86 16.79
C ALA A 91 6.21 -14.49 17.00
N LEU A 92 6.54 -13.95 18.18
CA LEU A 92 7.92 -13.61 18.54
C LEU A 92 8.75 -14.89 18.71
N THR A 93 9.87 -14.99 17.99
CA THR A 93 10.79 -16.14 18.07
C THR A 93 11.84 -15.95 19.18
N GLY A 94 11.84 -14.79 19.84
CA GLY A 94 12.70 -14.47 20.99
C GLY A 94 14.09 -13.95 20.63
N LYS A 95 14.43 -13.79 19.34
CA LYS A 95 15.76 -13.34 18.90
C LYS A 95 15.71 -12.05 18.09
N GLY A 96 15.85 -10.90 18.75
CA GLY A 96 16.05 -9.60 18.10
C GLY A 96 14.96 -8.57 18.36
N ARG A 97 15.21 -7.32 17.94
CA ARG A 97 14.28 -6.19 18.11
C ARG A 97 13.42 -6.06 16.87
N LEU A 98 12.10 -6.17 17.02
CA LEU A 98 11.14 -5.90 15.95
C LEU A 98 10.71 -4.43 16.03
N ASP A 99 10.73 -3.73 14.91
CA ASP A 99 10.18 -2.37 14.84
C ASP A 99 8.65 -2.44 14.92
N LEU A 100 8.07 -1.64 15.81
CA LEU A 100 6.62 -1.62 16.01
C LEU A 100 5.91 -0.98 14.81
N PRO A 101 4.74 -1.50 14.41
CA PRO A 101 3.91 -0.83 13.43
C PRO A 101 3.58 0.61 13.87
N PRO A 102 3.46 1.55 12.92
CA PRO A 102 3.04 2.92 13.24
C PRO A 102 1.66 2.89 13.93
N GLY A 103 1.52 3.65 15.03
CA GLY A 103 0.30 3.66 15.83
C GLY A 103 0.12 2.49 16.80
N VAL A 104 1.09 1.57 16.89
CA VAL A 104 1.12 0.46 17.86
C VAL A 104 2.17 0.74 18.94
N THR A 105 1.74 0.80 20.20
CA THR A 105 2.64 1.10 21.33
C THR A 105 3.35 -0.14 21.87
N ARG A 106 2.71 -1.31 21.76
CA ARG A 106 3.23 -2.61 22.23
C ARG A 106 2.62 -3.72 21.39
N LEU A 107 3.39 -4.75 21.08
CA LEU A 107 2.86 -5.97 20.44
C LEU A 107 2.00 -6.77 21.42
N PRO A 108 0.86 -7.32 20.98
CA PRO A 108 0.00 -8.13 21.84
C PRO A 108 0.70 -9.42 22.28
N GLY A 109 0.37 -9.88 23.50
CA GLY A 109 0.81 -11.18 24.01
C GLY A 109 0.03 -12.36 23.39
N PRO A 110 0.37 -13.60 23.77
CA PRO A 110 -0.36 -14.79 23.32
C PRO A 110 -1.85 -14.72 23.69
N GLY A 111 -2.74 -14.82 22.70
CA GLY A 111 -4.19 -14.74 22.89
C GLY A 111 -4.74 -13.33 23.09
N GLU A 112 -3.88 -12.31 22.98
CA GLU A 112 -4.27 -10.90 22.96
C GLU A 112 -4.29 -10.39 21.52
N SER A 113 -5.10 -9.36 21.25
CA SER A 113 -5.14 -8.68 19.96
C SER A 113 -5.22 -7.18 20.11
N LEU A 114 -4.67 -6.49 19.11
CA LEU A 114 -4.94 -5.09 18.86
C LEU A 114 -5.91 -5.01 17.70
N VAL A 115 -6.95 -4.21 17.80
CA VAL A 115 -7.95 -4.11 16.74
C VAL A 115 -8.09 -2.67 16.29
N SER A 116 -8.44 -2.46 15.03
CA SER A 116 -8.88 -1.14 14.56
C SER A 116 -10.13 -0.68 15.33
N PRO A 117 -10.34 0.65 15.51
CA PRO A 117 -11.57 1.17 16.14
C PRO A 117 -12.85 0.70 15.44
N ALA A 118 -12.84 0.65 14.10
CA ALA A 118 -13.98 0.16 13.32
C ALA A 118 -14.28 -1.32 13.57
N LEU A 119 -13.25 -2.17 13.69
CA LEU A 119 -13.43 -3.58 14.05
C LEU A 119 -13.91 -3.75 15.49
N ALA A 120 -13.45 -2.91 16.42
CA ALA A 120 -13.93 -2.94 17.80
C ALA A 120 -15.43 -2.64 17.88
N GLU A 121 -15.89 -1.57 17.20
CA GLU A 121 -17.32 -1.27 17.12
C GLU A 121 -18.13 -2.42 16.53
N LEU A 122 -17.55 -3.14 15.58
CA LEU A 122 -18.23 -4.26 14.95
C LEU A 122 -18.30 -5.48 15.86
N ILE A 123 -17.23 -5.76 16.61
CA ILE A 123 -17.20 -6.80 17.65
C ILE A 123 -18.25 -6.46 18.73
N ASP A 124 -18.35 -5.20 19.14
CA ASP A 124 -19.32 -4.75 20.16
C ASP A 124 -20.78 -4.84 19.67
N LYS A 125 -21.01 -4.64 18.38
CA LYS A 125 -22.35 -4.75 17.76
C LYS A 125 -22.80 -6.20 17.51
N GLN A 126 -21.89 -7.17 17.61
CA GLN A 126 -22.15 -8.57 17.29
C GLN A 126 -22.05 -9.47 18.51
N PRO A 127 -22.73 -10.63 18.55
CA PRO A 127 -22.55 -11.59 19.61
C PRO A 127 -21.09 -12.04 19.68
N ALA A 128 -20.51 -12.11 20.88
CA ALA A 128 -19.11 -12.48 21.10
C ALA A 128 -18.75 -13.84 20.44
N SER A 129 -19.69 -14.80 20.45
CA SER A 129 -19.56 -16.12 19.83
C SER A 129 -19.44 -16.09 18.30
N SER A 130 -19.86 -14.99 17.65
CA SER A 130 -19.85 -14.86 16.20
C SER A 130 -18.57 -14.19 15.69
N LEU A 131 -17.97 -13.31 16.49
CA LEU A 131 -16.79 -12.55 16.05
C LEU A 131 -15.74 -12.31 17.12
N GLY A 132 -16.13 -11.85 18.31
CA GLY A 132 -15.19 -11.48 19.37
C GLY A 132 -14.26 -12.62 19.82
N GLU A 133 -14.78 -13.84 19.92
CA GLU A 133 -14.00 -15.03 20.32
C GLU A 133 -12.81 -15.33 19.37
N ARG A 134 -12.89 -14.90 18.11
CA ARG A 134 -11.88 -15.16 17.07
C ARG A 134 -10.61 -14.31 17.24
N PHE A 135 -10.75 -13.17 17.93
CA PHE A 135 -9.69 -12.20 18.16
C PHE A 135 -9.15 -12.24 19.60
N GLY A 136 -9.66 -13.16 20.44
CA GLY A 136 -9.20 -13.29 21.82
C GLY A 136 -9.44 -12.01 22.65
N LYS A 137 -8.49 -11.67 23.52
CA LYS A 137 -8.62 -10.48 24.39
C LYS A 137 -8.13 -9.22 23.68
N VAL A 138 -9.03 -8.29 23.40
CA VAL A 138 -8.65 -6.96 22.90
C VAL A 138 -7.93 -6.18 24.00
N VAL A 139 -6.67 -5.85 23.77
CA VAL A 139 -5.81 -5.12 24.74
C VAL A 139 -5.54 -3.67 24.34
N GLY A 140 -5.98 -3.26 23.16
CA GLY A 140 -5.83 -1.89 22.68
C GLY A 140 -6.27 -1.72 21.23
N TYR A 141 -6.12 -0.49 20.76
CA TYR A 141 -6.51 -0.10 19.40
C TYR A 141 -5.31 0.24 18.55
N ILE A 142 -5.41 -0.09 17.25
CA ILE A 142 -4.44 0.35 16.25
C ILE A 142 -4.76 1.80 15.89
N GLY A 143 -3.81 2.71 16.07
CA GLY A 143 -3.99 4.11 15.69
C GLY A 143 -4.13 4.29 14.17
N SER A 144 -4.75 5.40 13.74
CA SER A 144 -4.99 5.70 12.32
C SER A 144 -3.73 5.68 11.45
N ALA A 145 -2.57 5.99 12.02
CA ALA A 145 -1.27 5.90 11.34
C ALA A 145 -0.89 4.48 10.88
N GLY A 146 -1.45 3.44 11.52
CA GLY A 146 -1.25 2.03 11.16
C GLY A 146 -2.29 1.48 10.18
N LEU A 147 -3.31 2.28 9.83
CA LEU A 147 -4.44 1.85 8.99
C LEU A 147 -4.40 2.51 7.60
N ARG A 148 -4.98 1.81 6.61
CA ARG A 148 -5.20 2.31 5.24
C ARG A 148 -6.16 3.48 5.19
N HIS A 149 -7.18 3.40 6.02
CA HIS A 149 -8.28 4.35 6.19
C HIS A 149 -8.92 4.08 7.55
N ASP A 150 -9.65 5.06 8.09
CA ASP A 150 -10.19 5.00 9.46
C ASP A 150 -11.20 3.85 9.65
N ASP A 151 -11.95 3.52 8.60
CA ASP A 151 -12.95 2.43 8.61
C ASP A 151 -12.35 1.05 8.30
N GLN A 152 -11.03 0.89 8.29
CA GLN A 152 -10.41 -0.39 7.96
C GLN A 152 -10.64 -1.40 9.07
N LEU A 153 -11.23 -2.54 8.74
CA LEU A 153 -11.34 -3.69 9.66
C LEU A 153 -10.01 -4.44 9.67
N PHE A 154 -9.24 -4.24 10.74
CA PHE A 154 -7.92 -4.86 10.89
C PHE A 154 -7.64 -5.32 12.32
N ALA A 155 -6.92 -6.44 12.46
CA ALA A 155 -6.45 -7.02 13.72
C ALA A 155 -4.99 -7.51 13.63
#